data_AF-A0A2E9Z732-F1
#
_entry.id   AF-A0A2E9Z732-F1
#
_cell.length_a   1.000
_cell.length_b   1.000
_cell.length_c   1.000
_cell.angle_alpha   90.00
_cell.angle_beta   90.00
_cell.angle_gamma   90.00
#
_symmetry.space_group_name_H-M   'P 1'
#
loop_
_entity.id
_entity.type
_entity.pdbx_description
1 polymer ?
#
loop_
_entity_poly.entity_id
_entity_poly.type
_entity_poly.pdbx_seq_one_letter_code
_entity_poly.pdbx_strand_id
1 'polypeptide(L)'
;MRHPMCAYKFKAKQPEKNWTVALVPFQTLSYFDDLQSSYQVVAQISDSSIGNNDGYSSYLIVKKDSNFYSLADLADSTILASTKVSFSTSIYPQYVLGRFFKDNNITLLHSPSHKKELADFAANEASAAFVNDYIVSPSELKKYRVIMAFHWLPDYLVVVNKSVVSESQASQIKHQLLNQTGRGSFSYHEPNDNLIKSYQSIISSQTIKAD
;
A
#
# COMPACT_ATOMS: atom_id res chain seq x y z
N MET A 1 -31.79 6.25 20.39
CA MET A 1 -30.51 5.51 20.47
C MET A 1 -30.38 4.59 19.27
N ARG A 2 -29.14 4.41 18.78
CA ARG A 2 -28.69 3.69 17.56
C ARG A 2 -28.83 4.49 16.26
N HIS A 3 -27.77 5.22 15.91
CA HIS A 3 -27.46 5.52 14.51
C HIS A 3 -26.65 4.34 13.95
N PRO A 4 -26.93 3.85 12.73
CA PRO A 4 -26.16 2.78 12.12
C PRO A 4 -24.77 3.31 11.73
N MET A 5 -23.72 2.59 12.12
CA MET A 5 -22.41 2.76 11.49
C MET A 5 -22.57 2.36 10.03
N CYS A 6 -22.57 3.34 9.13
CA CYS A 6 -22.64 3.10 7.70
C CYS A 6 -21.39 2.32 7.25
N ALA A 7 -21.60 1.07 6.86
CA ALA A 7 -20.69 0.34 6.01
C ALA A 7 -20.64 1.05 4.65
N TYR A 8 -19.61 1.87 4.42
CA TYR A 8 -19.41 2.52 3.13
C TYR A 8 -18.73 1.55 2.18
N LYS A 9 -19.52 1.02 1.22
CA LYS A 9 -18.98 0.44 -0.01
C LYS A 9 -18.42 1.60 -0.84
N PHE A 10 -17.14 1.92 -0.64
CA PHE A 10 -16.46 3.07 -1.24
C PHE A 10 -16.35 2.88 -2.76
N LYS A 11 -17.29 3.44 -3.54
CA LYS A 11 -16.99 3.86 -4.92
C LYS A 11 -16.17 5.13 -4.79
N ALA A 12 -14.86 5.05 -5.02
CA ALA A 12 -13.94 6.18 -4.89
C ALA A 12 -14.38 7.35 -5.77
N LYS A 13 -15.14 8.29 -5.22
CA LYS A 13 -15.23 9.66 -5.73
C LYS A 13 -14.06 10.42 -5.10
N GLN A 14 -13.38 11.24 -5.90
CA GLN A 14 -12.40 12.18 -5.36
C GLN A 14 -13.08 13.05 -4.30
N PRO A 15 -12.48 13.27 -3.11
CA PRO A 15 -12.97 14.25 -2.16
C PRO A 15 -13.01 15.62 -2.84
N GLU A 16 -14.15 16.28 -2.75
CA GLU A 16 -14.33 17.64 -3.29
C GLU A 16 -13.44 18.62 -2.50
N LYS A 17 -13.04 19.74 -3.12
CA LYS A 17 -12.06 20.73 -2.58
C LYS A 17 -12.40 21.38 -1.22
N ASN A 18 -13.50 21.01 -0.57
CA ASN A 18 -14.03 21.65 0.64
C ASN A 18 -14.24 20.70 1.82
N TRP A 19 -13.75 19.46 1.76
CA TRP A 19 -13.92 18.51 2.86
C TRP A 19 -13.00 18.87 4.04
N THR A 20 -13.55 19.04 5.24
CA THR A 20 -12.78 19.37 6.45
C THR A 20 -11.87 18.21 6.89
N VAL A 21 -12.41 16.98 6.87
CA VAL A 21 -11.70 15.73 7.18
C VAL A 21 -12.15 14.68 6.18
N ALA A 22 -11.24 13.86 5.66
CA ALA A 22 -11.55 12.75 4.76
C ALA A 22 -10.76 11.50 5.12
N LEU A 23 -11.39 10.34 4.93
CA LEU A 23 -10.73 9.03 4.94
C LEU A 23 -10.45 8.65 3.48
N VAL A 24 -9.18 8.45 3.15
CA VAL A 24 -8.72 8.24 1.78
C VAL A 24 -7.98 6.91 1.72
N PRO A 25 -8.30 5.99 0.79
CA PRO A 25 -7.54 4.75 0.65
C PRO A 25 -6.07 5.06 0.38
N PHE A 26 -5.13 4.45 1.10
CA PHE A 26 -3.71 4.77 0.98
C PHE A 26 -3.19 4.64 -0.46
N GLN A 27 -3.66 3.61 -1.16
CA GLN A 27 -3.39 3.36 -2.58
C GLN A 27 -3.82 4.49 -3.53
N THR A 28 -4.73 5.36 -3.12
CA THR A 28 -5.24 6.44 -3.98
C THR A 28 -4.41 7.70 -3.95
N LEU A 29 -3.42 7.81 -3.05
CA LEU A 29 -2.54 8.98 -3.00
C LEU A 29 -1.89 9.30 -4.38
N SER A 30 -1.76 8.31 -5.29
CA SER A 30 -1.17 8.44 -6.63
C SER A 30 -2.00 9.26 -7.58
N TYR A 31 -3.29 9.40 -7.27
CA TYR A 31 -4.22 10.25 -7.99
C TYR A 31 -4.40 11.61 -7.32
N PHE A 32 -3.62 11.88 -6.26
CA PHE A 32 -3.81 13.01 -5.35
C PHE A 32 -2.59 13.93 -5.24
N ASP A 33 -1.90 14.19 -6.35
CA ASP A 33 -0.92 15.27 -6.43
C ASP A 33 -1.52 16.62 -5.99
N ASP A 34 -2.82 16.84 -6.26
CA ASP A 34 -3.55 18.07 -5.92
C ASP A 34 -4.02 18.19 -4.45
N LEU A 35 -4.16 17.08 -3.69
CA LEU A 35 -4.60 17.18 -2.28
C LEU A 35 -3.52 17.81 -1.40
N GLN A 36 -2.24 17.66 -1.72
CA GLN A 36 -1.16 17.90 -0.75
C GLN A 36 -0.94 19.36 -0.40
N SER A 37 -1.18 20.26 -1.35
CA SER A 37 -1.13 21.71 -1.10
C SER A 37 -2.20 22.11 -0.07
N SER A 38 -3.37 21.49 -0.13
CA SER A 38 -4.56 21.88 0.62
C SER A 38 -4.86 20.97 1.81
N TYR A 39 -4.23 19.79 1.91
CA TYR A 39 -4.52 18.78 2.93
C TYR A 39 -3.27 18.27 3.66
N GLN A 40 -3.44 17.92 4.92
CA GLN A 40 -2.46 17.36 5.84
C GLN A 40 -2.90 15.94 6.23
N VAL A 41 -1.98 14.98 6.22
CA VAL A 41 -2.23 13.65 6.81
C VAL A 41 -2.12 13.76 8.33
N VAL A 42 -3.13 13.27 9.05
CA VAL A 42 -3.16 13.27 10.53
C VAL A 42 -3.17 11.86 11.13
N ALA A 43 -3.49 10.85 10.34
CA ALA A 43 -3.47 9.46 10.78
C ALA A 43 -3.24 8.49 9.62
N GLN A 44 -2.63 7.35 9.94
CA GLN A 44 -2.65 6.14 9.16
C GLN A 44 -3.56 5.13 9.88
N ILE A 45 -4.46 4.51 9.13
CA ILE A 45 -5.45 3.56 9.69
C ILE A 45 -5.41 2.27 8.90
N SER A 46 -5.44 1.15 9.62
CA SER A 46 -5.57 -0.20 9.06
C SER A 46 -6.87 -0.85 9.50
N ASP A 47 -7.52 -1.59 8.59
CA ASP A 47 -8.75 -2.34 8.86
C ASP A 47 -8.41 -3.65 9.58
N SER A 48 -8.74 -3.72 10.87
CA SER A 48 -8.43 -4.88 11.70
C SER A 48 -9.53 -5.94 11.67
N SER A 49 -10.62 -5.73 10.91
CA SER A 49 -11.77 -6.66 10.87
C SER A 49 -11.44 -8.04 10.27
N ILE A 50 -10.30 -8.12 9.57
CA ILE A 50 -9.72 -9.34 8.99
C ILE A 50 -8.63 -9.96 9.87
N GLY A 51 -8.45 -9.48 11.11
CA GLY A 51 -7.54 -10.08 12.08
C GLY A 51 -6.06 -9.71 11.89
N ASN A 52 -5.74 -8.84 10.93
CA ASN A 52 -4.42 -8.24 10.78
C ASN A 52 -4.48 -6.80 11.30
N ASN A 53 -3.88 -6.56 12.47
CA ASN A 53 -3.86 -5.24 13.08
C ASN A 53 -2.84 -4.28 12.44
N ASP A 54 -2.11 -4.74 11.42
CA ASP A 54 -0.86 -4.12 10.95
C ASP A 54 -0.91 -3.66 9.47
N GLY A 55 -2.10 -3.52 8.87
CA GLY A 55 -2.25 -3.10 7.47
C GLY A 55 -1.81 -4.17 6.46
N TYR A 56 -1.42 -3.77 5.25
CA TYR A 56 -0.84 -4.68 4.26
C TYR A 56 0.62 -4.97 4.58
N SER A 57 0.99 -6.24 4.57
CA SER A 57 2.36 -6.65 4.29
C SER A 57 2.48 -7.12 2.86
N SER A 58 3.53 -6.68 2.15
CA SER A 58 3.91 -7.28 0.88
C SER A 58 5.16 -8.13 1.03
N TYR A 59 5.21 -9.23 0.29
CA TYR A 59 6.32 -10.18 0.32
C TYR A 59 6.81 -10.44 -1.10
N LEU A 60 8.13 -10.42 -1.28
CA LEU A 60 8.76 -10.99 -2.46
C LEU A 60 9.02 -12.47 -2.21
N ILE A 61 8.35 -13.33 -2.97
CA ILE A 61 8.42 -14.78 -2.81
C ILE A 61 9.04 -15.47 -4.01
N VAL A 62 9.69 -16.59 -3.74
CA VAL A 62 10.20 -17.54 -4.74
C VAL A 62 9.78 -18.96 -4.36
N LYS A 63 9.81 -19.89 -5.33
CA LYS A 63 9.54 -21.30 -5.05
C LYS A 63 10.66 -21.89 -4.19
N LYS A 64 10.33 -22.78 -3.25
CA LYS A 64 11.32 -23.33 -2.29
C LYS A 64 12.39 -24.20 -2.95
N ASP A 65 12.05 -24.84 -4.06
CA ASP A 65 12.91 -25.67 -4.90
C ASP A 65 13.72 -24.86 -5.93
N SER A 66 13.53 -23.54 -5.98
CA SER A 66 14.36 -22.66 -6.81
C SER A 66 15.73 -22.37 -6.17
N ASN A 67 16.67 -21.94 -7.02
CA ASN A 67 18.01 -21.53 -6.62
C ASN A 67 18.10 -20.06 -6.16
N PHE A 68 16.98 -19.38 -5.92
CA PHE A 68 16.95 -17.97 -5.51
C PHE A 68 16.90 -17.84 -3.99
N TYR A 69 17.91 -17.25 -3.34
CA TYR A 69 18.00 -17.13 -1.88
C TYR A 69 18.08 -15.67 -1.40
N SER A 70 18.36 -14.74 -2.31
CA SER A 70 18.54 -13.32 -2.04
C SER A 70 18.04 -12.48 -3.21
N LEU A 71 17.98 -11.15 -3.03
CA LEU A 71 17.68 -10.24 -4.14
C LEU A 71 18.70 -10.34 -5.27
N ALA A 72 19.98 -10.49 -4.96
CA ALA A 72 21.05 -10.56 -5.96
C ALA A 72 20.89 -11.76 -6.90
N ASP A 73 20.34 -12.87 -6.41
CA ASP A 73 20.10 -14.06 -7.23
C ASP A 73 19.01 -13.82 -8.30
N LEU A 74 18.22 -12.76 -8.17
CA LEU A 74 17.14 -12.40 -9.10
C LEU A 74 17.62 -11.54 -10.29
N ALA A 75 18.93 -11.34 -10.47
CA ALA A 75 19.44 -10.66 -11.65
C ALA A 75 18.96 -11.34 -12.95
N ASP A 76 18.64 -10.53 -13.96
CA ASP A 76 18.10 -10.95 -15.27
C ASP A 76 16.78 -11.76 -15.20
N SER A 77 16.06 -11.68 -14.08
CA SER A 77 14.82 -12.43 -13.88
C SER A 77 13.56 -11.62 -14.16
N THR A 78 12.46 -12.35 -14.37
CA THR A 78 11.11 -11.78 -14.40
C THR A 78 10.45 -11.93 -13.03
N ILE A 79 9.95 -10.83 -12.49
CA ILE A 79 9.16 -10.79 -11.26
C ILE A 79 7.71 -10.50 -11.61
N LEU A 80 6.80 -11.31 -11.10
CA LEU A 80 5.37 -11.07 -11.23
C LEU A 80 4.89 -10.09 -10.15
N ALA A 81 4.08 -9.14 -10.54
CA ALA A 81 3.34 -8.25 -9.66
C ALA A 81 1.86 -8.25 -10.06
N SER A 82 1.04 -7.64 -9.21
CA SER A 82 -0.39 -7.45 -9.47
C SER A 82 -0.67 -6.49 -10.61
N THR A 83 -1.89 -5.99 -10.67
CA THR A 83 -2.24 -4.87 -11.52
C THR A 83 -1.29 -3.70 -11.24
N LYS A 84 -1.06 -2.87 -12.27
CA LYS A 84 -0.17 -1.70 -12.18
C LYS A 84 -0.59 -0.70 -11.10
N VAL A 85 -1.86 -0.72 -10.69
CA VAL A 85 -2.43 0.15 -9.65
C VAL A 85 -2.29 -0.42 -8.24
N SER A 86 -1.87 -1.68 -8.10
CA SER A 86 -1.64 -2.28 -6.78
C SER A 86 -0.51 -1.57 -6.06
N PHE A 87 -0.83 -0.98 -4.92
CA PHE A 87 0.17 -0.28 -4.14
C PHE A 87 1.21 -1.25 -3.54
N SER A 88 0.74 -2.27 -2.83
CA SER A 88 1.59 -3.16 -2.04
C SER A 88 2.47 -4.05 -2.91
N THR A 89 2.01 -4.47 -4.09
CA THR A 89 2.74 -5.43 -4.92
C THR A 89 3.35 -4.85 -6.21
N SER A 90 2.95 -3.64 -6.64
CA SER A 90 3.47 -3.03 -7.87
C SER A 90 4.17 -1.69 -7.62
N ILE A 91 3.47 -0.70 -7.05
CA ILE A 91 3.98 0.67 -6.93
C ILE A 91 5.08 0.77 -5.86
N TYR A 92 4.82 0.24 -4.67
CA TYR A 92 5.75 0.34 -3.55
C TYR A 92 7.06 -0.44 -3.78
N PRO A 93 7.02 -1.70 -4.27
CA PRO A 93 8.26 -2.42 -4.57
C PRO A 93 9.10 -1.74 -5.64
N GLN A 94 8.48 -1.20 -6.70
CA GLN A 94 9.20 -0.46 -7.74
C GLN A 94 9.87 0.81 -7.22
N TYR A 95 9.31 1.43 -6.18
CA TYR A 95 9.98 2.57 -5.55
C TYR A 95 11.22 2.16 -4.78
N VAL A 96 11.06 1.18 -3.89
CA VAL A 96 12.13 0.76 -2.99
C VAL A 96 13.25 0.08 -3.79
N LEU A 97 12.89 -0.69 -4.82
CA LEU A 97 13.81 -1.54 -5.58
C LEU A 97 14.01 -1.07 -7.03
N GLY A 98 13.43 0.04 -7.49
CA GLY A 98 13.46 0.41 -8.90
C GLY A 98 14.86 0.60 -9.48
N ARG A 99 15.77 1.18 -8.69
CA ARG A 99 17.19 1.26 -9.08
C ARG A 99 17.83 -0.13 -9.14
N PHE A 100 17.58 -0.97 -8.15
CA PHE A 100 18.05 -2.35 -8.14
C PHE A 100 17.53 -3.13 -9.36
N PHE A 101 16.25 -2.99 -9.71
CA PHE A 101 15.66 -3.63 -10.89
C PHE A 101 16.33 -3.17 -12.18
N LYS A 102 16.58 -1.87 -12.32
CA LYS A 102 17.29 -1.32 -13.47
C LYS A 102 18.73 -1.83 -13.56
N ASP A 103 19.46 -1.78 -12.46
CA ASP A 103 20.87 -2.14 -12.41
C ASP A 103 21.10 -3.66 -12.61
N ASN A 104 20.09 -4.49 -12.34
CA ASN A 104 20.14 -5.95 -12.47
C ASN A 104 19.21 -6.50 -13.57
N ASN A 105 18.75 -5.65 -14.49
CA ASN A 105 17.93 -6.05 -15.65
C ASN A 105 16.69 -6.90 -15.29
N ILE A 106 16.02 -6.55 -14.20
CA ILE A 106 14.81 -7.23 -13.74
C ILE A 106 13.60 -6.71 -14.50
N THR A 107 12.79 -7.63 -15.02
CA THR A 107 11.53 -7.31 -15.69
C THR A 107 10.35 -7.49 -14.74
N LEU A 108 9.48 -6.48 -14.62
CA LEU A 108 8.25 -6.58 -13.85
C LEU A 108 7.07 -6.89 -14.78
N LEU A 109 6.47 -8.07 -14.60
CA LEU A 109 5.28 -8.51 -15.30
C LEU A 109 4.05 -8.25 -14.43
N HIS A 110 3.04 -7.55 -14.95
CA HIS A 110 1.80 -7.26 -14.21
C HIS A 110 0.69 -8.23 -14.61
N SER A 111 0.10 -8.92 -13.63
CA SER A 111 -1.10 -9.74 -13.86
C SER A 111 -2.30 -8.84 -14.20
N PRO A 112 -3.19 -9.25 -15.12
CA PRO A 112 -4.38 -8.48 -15.48
C PRO A 112 -5.41 -8.37 -14.34
N SER A 113 -5.29 -9.15 -13.25
CA SER A 113 -6.22 -9.07 -12.11
C SER A 113 -5.61 -9.52 -10.79
N HIS A 114 -6.01 -8.87 -9.69
CA HIS A 114 -5.59 -9.15 -8.31
C HIS A 114 -5.83 -10.59 -7.82
N LYS A 115 -6.64 -11.39 -8.52
CA LYS A 115 -7.00 -12.76 -8.12
C LYS A 115 -6.26 -13.86 -8.90
N LYS A 116 -5.39 -13.49 -9.85
CA LYS A 116 -4.67 -14.45 -10.69
C LYS A 116 -3.16 -14.56 -10.40
N GLU A 117 -2.56 -13.63 -9.66
CA GLU A 117 -1.10 -13.64 -9.44
C GLU A 117 -0.51 -14.94 -8.92
N LEU A 118 -1.09 -15.56 -7.89
CA LEU A 118 -0.54 -16.84 -7.42
C LEU A 118 -0.75 -17.98 -8.40
N ALA A 119 -1.83 -17.95 -9.19
CA ALA A 119 -2.07 -18.95 -10.21
C ALA A 119 -1.07 -18.77 -11.37
N ASP A 120 -0.87 -17.53 -11.83
CA ASP A 120 0.08 -17.16 -12.87
C ASP A 120 1.53 -17.45 -12.41
N PHE A 121 1.86 -17.16 -11.15
CA PHE A 121 3.16 -17.51 -10.55
C PHE A 121 3.36 -19.01 -10.40
N ALA A 122 2.31 -19.75 -10.00
CA ALA A 122 2.36 -21.21 -9.94
C ALA A 122 2.62 -21.82 -11.31
N ALA A 123 2.10 -21.21 -12.39
CA ALA A 123 2.28 -21.62 -13.78
C ALA A 123 3.69 -21.39 -14.38
N ASN A 124 4.68 -20.94 -13.58
CA ASN A 124 6.07 -20.69 -14.00
C ASN A 124 6.27 -19.51 -14.97
N GLU A 125 5.37 -18.54 -15.01
CA GLU A 125 5.54 -17.37 -15.88
C GLU A 125 6.59 -16.36 -15.35
N ALA A 126 7.05 -16.54 -14.11
CA ALA A 126 8.02 -15.67 -13.45
C ALA A 126 8.90 -16.43 -12.44
N SER A 127 10.08 -15.88 -12.15
CA SER A 127 11.06 -16.42 -11.19
C SER A 127 10.70 -16.08 -9.74
N ALA A 128 10.07 -14.93 -9.53
CA ALA A 128 9.58 -14.47 -8.23
C ALA A 128 8.21 -13.77 -8.39
N ALA A 129 7.52 -13.55 -7.27
CA ALA A 129 6.30 -12.77 -7.25
C ALA A 129 6.21 -11.86 -6.02
N PHE A 130 5.66 -10.66 -6.20
CA PHE A 130 5.16 -9.85 -5.11
C PHE A 130 3.74 -10.29 -4.75
N VAL A 131 3.54 -10.67 -3.49
CA VAL A 131 2.24 -11.02 -2.93
C VAL A 131 1.94 -10.16 -1.71
N ASN A 132 0.70 -10.19 -1.22
CA ASN A 132 0.32 -9.56 0.03
C ASN A 132 -0.51 -10.51 0.92
N ASP A 133 -0.60 -10.17 2.19
CA ASP A 133 -1.32 -10.91 3.24
C ASP A 133 -2.86 -10.90 3.10
N TYR A 134 -3.41 -10.05 2.24
CA TYR A 134 -4.83 -10.09 1.89
C TYR A 134 -5.18 -11.21 0.90
N ILE A 135 -4.25 -11.57 0.02
CA ILE A 135 -4.44 -12.59 -1.02
C ILE A 135 -3.82 -13.92 -0.58
N VAL A 136 -2.72 -13.87 0.18
CA VAL A 136 -1.97 -15.05 0.63
C VAL A 136 -2.08 -15.18 2.14
N SER A 137 -2.75 -16.23 2.59
CA SER A 137 -2.82 -16.54 4.01
C SER A 137 -1.43 -16.92 4.57
N PRO A 138 -1.18 -16.77 5.89
CA PRO A 138 0.09 -17.16 6.49
C PRO A 138 0.48 -18.63 6.25
N SER A 139 -0.49 -19.54 6.15
CA SER A 139 -0.23 -20.95 5.84
C SER A 139 0.17 -21.17 4.38
N GLU A 140 -0.42 -20.41 3.45
CA GLU A 140 -0.06 -20.44 2.03
C GLU A 140 1.33 -19.87 1.80
N LEU A 141 1.68 -18.77 2.48
CA LEU A 141 3.00 -18.13 2.39
C LEU A 141 4.13 -19.09 2.78
N LYS A 142 3.88 -19.98 3.76
CA LYS A 142 4.84 -21.01 4.19
C LYS A 142 5.23 -22.01 3.10
N LYS A 143 4.50 -22.09 1.99
CA LYS A 143 4.87 -22.95 0.84
C LYS A 143 6.02 -22.36 0.03
N TYR A 144 6.29 -21.06 0.18
CA TYR A 144 7.30 -20.33 -0.57
C TYR A 144 8.49 -19.95 0.31
N ARG A 145 9.57 -19.48 -0.32
CA ARG A 145 10.66 -18.79 0.36
C ARG A 145 10.43 -17.29 0.21
N VAL A 146 10.46 -16.57 1.32
CA VAL A 146 10.37 -15.10 1.34
C VAL A 146 11.78 -14.54 1.21
N ILE A 147 12.03 -13.76 0.16
CA ILE A 147 13.30 -13.07 -0.08
C ILE A 147 13.33 -11.72 0.63
N MET A 148 12.19 -11.03 0.63
CA MET A 148 12.04 -9.71 1.23
C MET A 148 10.60 -9.52 1.70
N ALA A 149 10.41 -8.74 2.77
CA ALA A 149 9.11 -8.33 3.26
C ALA A 149 9.06 -6.80 3.42
N PHE A 150 7.99 -6.21 2.92
CA PHE A 150 7.60 -4.83 3.15
C PHE A 150 6.46 -4.85 4.15
N HIS A 151 6.79 -4.71 5.42
CA HIS A 151 5.80 -4.68 6.47
C HIS A 151 5.10 -3.33 6.54
N TRP A 152 3.85 -3.38 6.95
CA TRP A 152 3.12 -2.26 7.52
C TRP A 152 2.85 -1.11 6.52
N LEU A 153 2.01 -1.38 5.53
CA LEU A 153 1.44 -0.36 4.64
C LEU A 153 -0.02 -0.10 5.06
N PRO A 154 -0.42 1.14 5.37
CA PRO A 154 -1.75 1.42 5.90
C PRO A 154 -2.85 1.21 4.85
N ASP A 155 -4.07 0.92 5.30
CA ASP A 155 -5.25 0.81 4.42
C ASP A 155 -5.77 2.18 3.99
N TYR A 156 -5.79 3.10 4.95
CA TYR A 156 -6.36 4.43 4.79
C TYR A 156 -5.48 5.49 5.42
N LEU A 157 -5.62 6.70 4.89
CA LEU A 157 -5.15 7.93 5.51
C LEU A 157 -6.35 8.73 5.99
N VAL A 158 -6.20 9.33 7.15
CA VAL A 158 -7.05 10.45 7.55
C VAL A 158 -6.33 11.72 7.16
N VAL A 159 -7.00 12.53 6.32
CA VAL A 159 -6.51 13.83 5.89
C VAL A 159 -7.43 14.95 6.36
N VAL A 160 -6.86 16.10 6.67
CA VAL A 160 -7.58 17.32 7.05
C VAL A 160 -7.22 18.45 6.10
N ASN A 161 -8.17 19.33 5.78
CA ASN A 161 -7.91 20.46 4.91
C ASN A 161 -7.27 21.62 5.68
N LYS A 162 -6.03 21.97 5.32
CA LYS A 162 -5.20 23.02 5.95
C LYS A 162 -5.82 24.42 5.87
N SER A 163 -6.68 24.68 4.88
CA SER A 163 -7.32 25.98 4.71
C SER A 163 -8.48 26.22 5.67
N VAL A 164 -9.05 25.16 6.26
CA VAL A 164 -10.22 25.24 7.15
C VAL A 164 -10.00 24.60 8.52
N VAL A 165 -8.97 23.75 8.68
CA VAL A 165 -8.59 23.11 9.94
C VAL A 165 -7.26 23.70 10.39
N SER A 166 -7.26 24.36 11.55
CA SER A 166 -6.03 24.85 12.19
C SER A 166 -5.15 23.71 12.69
N GLU A 167 -3.86 23.96 12.90
CA GLU A 167 -2.91 22.97 13.44
C GLU A 167 -3.37 22.42 14.80
N SER A 168 -3.94 23.26 15.66
CA SER A 168 -4.47 22.84 16.96
C SER A 168 -5.65 21.87 16.80
N GLN A 169 -6.58 22.15 15.90
CA GLN A 169 -7.70 21.26 15.60
C GLN A 169 -7.23 19.94 14.98
N ALA A 170 -6.23 19.99 14.09
CA ALA A 170 -5.64 18.79 13.50
C ALA A 170 -4.98 17.91 14.58
N SER A 171 -4.28 18.50 15.55
CA SER A 171 -3.72 17.81 16.71
C SER A 171 -4.80 17.18 17.60
N GLN A 172 -5.91 17.90 17.84
CA GLN A 172 -7.05 17.35 18.58
C GLN A 172 -7.70 16.15 17.88
N ILE A 173 -7.89 16.22 16.56
CA ILE A 173 -8.42 15.12 15.75
C ILE A 173 -7.48 13.90 15.87
N LYS A 174 -6.16 14.12 15.75
CA LYS A 174 -5.15 13.08 15.94
C LYS A 174 -5.29 12.39 17.31
N HIS A 175 -5.35 13.16 18.39
CA HIS A 175 -5.52 12.63 19.74
C HIS A 175 -6.85 11.91 19.95
N GLN A 176 -7.94 12.38 19.33
CA GLN A 176 -9.23 11.70 19.37
C GLN A 176 -9.21 10.35 18.65
N LEU A 177 -8.55 10.28 17.48
CA LEU A 177 -8.39 9.02 16.74
C LEU A 177 -7.57 8.02 17.54
N LEU A 178 -6.44 8.43 18.10
CA LEU A 178 -5.62 7.63 19.01
C LEU A 178 -6.43 7.02 20.17
N ASN A 179 -7.28 7.83 20.80
CA ASN A 179 -8.09 7.41 21.95
C ASN A 179 -9.29 6.52 21.56
N GLN A 180 -9.69 6.52 20.29
CA GLN A 180 -10.79 5.68 19.78
C GLN A 180 -10.30 4.35 19.21
N THR A 181 -9.06 4.27 18.77
CA THR A 181 -8.45 3.03 18.30
C THR A 181 -8.05 2.12 19.46
N GLY A 182 -8.42 0.84 19.33
CA GLY A 182 -8.55 -0.09 20.46
C GLY A 182 -9.97 -0.66 20.60
N ARG A 183 -10.95 -0.13 19.85
CA ARG A 183 -12.31 -0.69 19.73
C ARG A 183 -12.53 -1.37 18.38
N GLY A 184 -11.95 -2.57 18.22
CA GLY A 184 -12.54 -3.69 17.47
C GLY A 184 -12.65 -3.66 15.94
N SER A 185 -12.23 -2.61 15.23
CA SER A 185 -12.27 -2.66 13.74
C SER A 185 -11.17 -1.87 13.02
N PHE A 186 -10.41 -1.02 13.72
CA PHE A 186 -9.33 -0.25 13.11
C PHE A 186 -8.15 -0.06 14.07
N SER A 187 -6.93 -0.19 13.54
CA SER A 187 -5.69 0.17 14.23
C SER A 187 -5.24 1.55 13.79
N TYR A 188 -4.91 2.42 14.75
CA TYR A 188 -4.28 3.71 14.49
C TYR A 188 -2.78 3.55 14.46
N HIS A 189 -2.16 4.28 13.57
CA HIS A 189 -0.74 4.52 13.62
C HIS A 189 -0.40 5.97 13.28
N GLU A 190 0.68 6.43 13.91
CA GLU A 190 1.27 7.73 13.64
C GLU A 190 1.65 7.85 12.17
N PRO A 191 1.38 9.00 11.51
CA PRO A 191 1.81 9.21 10.13
C PRO A 191 3.32 9.00 9.98
N ASN A 192 3.71 8.06 9.12
CA ASN A 192 5.10 7.92 8.71
C ASN A 192 5.43 8.90 7.58
N ASP A 193 5.96 10.06 7.93
CA ASP A 193 6.33 11.11 6.96
C ASP A 193 7.33 10.64 5.90
N ASN A 194 8.24 9.72 6.24
CA ASN A 194 9.20 9.18 5.26
C ASN A 194 8.51 8.28 4.24
N LEU A 195 7.52 7.49 4.67
CA LEU A 195 6.69 6.68 3.77
C LEU A 195 5.82 7.57 2.87
N ILE A 196 5.22 8.62 3.43
CA ILE A 196 4.40 9.59 2.68
C ILE A 196 5.27 10.36 1.66
N LYS A 197 6.44 10.87 2.07
CA LYS A 197 7.38 11.57 1.16
C LYS A 197 7.96 10.65 0.10
N SER A 198 8.27 9.42 0.48
CA SER A 198 8.70 8.39 -0.45
C SER A 198 7.67 8.19 -1.55
N TYR A 199 6.41 8.11 -1.15
CA TYR A 199 5.30 7.98 -2.08
C TYR A 199 5.15 9.18 -3.04
N GLN A 200 5.30 10.40 -2.51
CA GLN A 200 5.30 11.63 -3.31
C GLN A 200 6.33 11.56 -4.44
N SER A 201 7.56 11.15 -4.12
CA SER A 201 8.63 11.04 -5.10
C SER A 201 8.34 10.01 -6.21
N ILE A 202 7.61 8.93 -5.92
CA ILE A 202 7.26 7.90 -6.90
C ILE A 202 6.40 8.49 -8.01
N ILE A 203 5.33 9.17 -7.62
CA ILE A 203 4.32 9.65 -8.56
C ILE A 203 4.91 10.72 -9.45
N SER A 204 5.58 11.71 -8.86
CA SER A 204 6.21 12.78 -9.62
C SER A 204 7.19 12.23 -10.67
N SER A 205 7.88 11.11 -10.38
CA SER A 205 8.78 10.45 -11.33
C SER A 205 8.06 9.64 -12.44
N GLN A 206 6.81 9.22 -12.22
CA GLN A 206 5.98 8.53 -13.21
C GLN A 206 5.23 9.52 -14.11
N THR A 207 4.78 10.66 -13.59
CA THR A 207 4.10 11.72 -14.36
C THR A 207 5.03 12.38 -15.38
N ILE A 208 6.34 12.45 -15.10
CA ILE A 208 7.35 13.01 -16.02
C ILE A 208 7.68 12.06 -17.21
N LYS A 209 7.19 10.82 -17.21
CA LYS A 209 7.44 9.83 -18.29
C LYS A 209 6.27 9.63 -19.25
N ALA A 210 5.25 10.47 -19.18
CA ALA A 210 4.13 10.49 -20.12
C ALA A 210 4.28 11.65 -21.11
N ASP A 211 5.41 11.70 -21.82
CA ASP A 211 5.61 12.51 -23.03
C ASP A 211 6.18 11.62 -24.14
#